data_AF-A0A1Z1WCR0-F1
#
_entry.id   AF-A0A1Z1WCR0-F1
#
_cell.length_a   1.000
_cell.length_b   1.000
_cell.length_c   1.000
_cell.angle_alpha   90.00
_cell.angle_beta   90.00
_cell.angle_gamma   90.00
#
_symmetry.space_group_name_H-M   'P 1'
#
loop_
_entity.id
_entity.type
_entity.pdbx_description
1 polymer ?
#
loop_
_entity_poly.entity_id
_entity_poly.type
_entity_poly.pdbx_seq_one_letter_code
_entity_poly.pdbx_strand_id
1 'polypeptide(L)'
;MFINTIATAVLLAELGVMIRFRLVRGRRERPGDWPQLTDARYGHLAVALAAALVGWAATGADTDWGTLVTVLFLGVVIPAQAALAAALLWRPAVGWAVCAAGGLAAGALSL
;
A
#
# COMPACT_ATOMS: atom_id res chain seq x y z
N MET A 1 -0.82 20.18 -5.99
CA MET A 1 0.42 20.16 -5.17
C MET A 1 0.22 19.49 -3.81
N PHE A 2 -0.80 19.87 -3.03
CA PHE A 2 -1.04 19.33 -1.69
C PHE A 2 -1.35 17.81 -1.64
N ILE A 3 -2.15 17.30 -2.60
CA ILE A 3 -2.52 15.88 -2.71
C ILE A 3 -1.30 14.98 -2.94
N ASN A 4 -0.39 15.39 -3.83
CA ASN A 4 0.84 14.64 -4.09
C ASN A 4 1.75 14.57 -2.86
N THR A 5 1.84 15.64 -2.06
CA THR A 5 2.64 15.65 -0.83
C THR A 5 2.08 14.67 0.21
N ILE A 6 0.76 14.62 0.39
CA ILE A 6 0.10 13.69 1.30
C ILE A 6 0.33 12.26 0.85
N ALA A 7 0.10 11.97 -0.42
CA ALA A 7 0.27 10.62 -0.95
C ALA A 7 1.73 10.13 -0.90
N THR A 8 2.69 11.03 -1.17
CA THR A 8 4.12 10.73 -0.99
C THR A 8 4.44 10.40 0.48
N ALA A 9 3.87 11.15 1.43
CA ALA A 9 4.06 10.89 2.85
C ALA A 9 3.48 9.52 3.27
N VAL A 10 2.35 9.12 2.69
CA VAL A 10 1.75 7.79 2.94
C VAL A 10 2.66 6.68 2.42
N LEU A 11 3.17 6.79 1.19
CA LEU A 11 4.09 5.79 0.63
C LEU A 11 5.40 5.70 1.45
N LEU A 12 5.92 6.84 1.92
CA LEU A 12 7.08 6.86 2.82
C LEU A 12 6.77 6.21 4.17
N ALA A 13 5.55 6.39 4.70
CA ALA A 13 5.12 5.74 5.91
C ALA A 13 5.05 4.21 5.73
N GLU A 14 4.49 3.72 4.62
CA GLU A 14 4.46 2.29 4.27
C GLU A 14 5.85 1.69 4.16
N LEU A 15 6.78 2.39 3.49
CA LEU A 15 8.18 2.01 3.44
C LEU A 15 8.79 1.97 4.86
N GLY A 16 8.46 2.95 5.70
CA GLY A 16 8.85 2.98 7.11
C GLY A 16 8.33 1.77 7.91
N VAL A 17 7.10 1.33 7.66
CA VAL A 17 6.54 0.10 8.26
C VAL A 17 7.37 -1.11 7.82
N MET A 18 7.69 -1.23 6.54
CA MET A 18 8.49 -2.34 6.02
C MET A 18 9.92 -2.34 6.58
N ILE A 19 10.56 -1.17 6.69
CA ILE A 19 11.89 -1.03 7.31
C ILE A 19 11.82 -1.44 8.78
N ARG A 20 10.82 -0.96 9.52
CA ARG A 20 10.63 -1.33 10.93
C ARG A 20 10.39 -2.84 11.08
N PHE A 21 9.60 -3.44 10.20
CA PHE A 21 9.38 -4.88 10.17
C PHE A 21 10.71 -5.62 10.05
N ARG A 22 11.57 -5.19 9.12
CA ARG A 22 12.90 -5.76 8.94
C ARG A 22 13.80 -5.56 10.16
N LEU A 23 13.75 -4.42 10.84
CA LEU A 23 14.58 -4.19 12.04
C LEU A 23 14.15 -5.06 13.22
N VAL A 24 12.84 -5.30 13.36
CA VAL A 24 12.28 -6.14 14.44
C VAL A 24 12.47 -7.63 14.15
N ARG A 25 12.24 -8.07 12.91
CA ARG A 25 12.33 -9.50 12.52
C ARG A 25 13.68 -9.94 11.96
N GLY A 26 14.48 -9.03 11.42
CA GLY A 26 15.80 -9.33 10.85
C GLY A 26 16.84 -9.82 11.86
N ARG A 27 16.54 -9.80 13.16
CA ARG A 27 17.35 -10.48 14.18
C ARG A 27 16.97 -11.94 14.41
N ARG A 28 15.89 -12.45 13.81
CA ARG A 28 15.34 -13.79 14.07
C ARG A 28 15.16 -14.67 12.83
N GLU A 29 15.00 -14.12 11.63
CA GLU A 29 14.54 -14.87 10.45
C GLU A 29 15.44 -14.65 9.21
N ARG A 30 15.45 -15.64 8.29
CA ARG A 30 16.37 -15.69 7.14
C ARG A 30 15.98 -14.66 6.08
N PRO A 31 16.89 -14.26 5.16
CA PRO A 31 16.65 -13.21 4.16
C PRO A 31 15.43 -13.40 3.22
N GLY A 32 14.76 -14.55 3.23
CA GLY A 32 13.59 -14.87 2.42
C GLY A 32 12.22 -14.68 3.09
N ASP A 33 12.16 -14.39 4.40
CA ASP A 33 10.90 -14.30 5.16
C ASP A 33 10.22 -12.92 5.06
N TRP A 34 10.29 -12.29 3.89
CA TRP A 34 9.53 -11.08 3.64
C TRP A 34 8.04 -11.39 3.61
N PRO A 35 7.17 -10.48 4.09
CA PRO A 35 5.74 -10.62 3.91
C PRO A 35 5.44 -10.69 2.40
N GLN A 36 5.12 -11.89 1.91
CA GLN A 36 4.88 -12.09 0.49
C GLN A 36 3.45 -11.67 0.16
N LEU A 37 3.22 -11.24 -1.08
CA LEU A 37 1.85 -10.99 -1.55
C LEU A 37 0.98 -12.25 -1.46
N THR A 38 1.57 -13.43 -1.57
CA THR A 38 0.88 -14.72 -1.38
C THR A 38 0.30 -14.88 0.02
N ASP A 39 0.88 -14.21 1.01
CA ASP A 39 0.39 -14.19 2.39
C ASP A 39 -0.66 -13.09 2.63
N ALA A 40 -0.81 -12.15 1.69
CA ALA A 40 -1.80 -11.09 1.78
C ALA A 40 -3.20 -11.67 1.53
N ARG A 41 -4.11 -11.47 2.50
CA ARG A 41 -5.50 -11.89 2.33
C ARG A 41 -6.14 -11.11 1.19
N TYR A 42 -6.92 -11.78 0.34
CA TYR A 42 -7.67 -11.15 -0.76
C TYR A 42 -8.50 -9.94 -0.33
N GLY A 43 -9.00 -9.91 0.91
CA GLY A 43 -9.71 -8.75 1.44
C GLY A 43 -8.84 -7.47 1.52
N HIS A 44 -7.56 -7.59 1.90
CA HIS A 44 -6.63 -6.45 1.94
C HIS A 44 -6.36 -5.91 0.53
N LEU A 45 -6.22 -6.81 -0.45
CA LEU A 45 -6.07 -6.45 -1.86
C LEU A 45 -7.32 -5.73 -2.38
N ALA A 46 -8.52 -6.23 -2.05
CA ALA A 46 -9.78 -5.62 -2.46
C ALA A 46 -9.99 -4.23 -1.85
N VAL A 47 -9.62 -4.03 -0.58
CA VAL A 47 -9.70 -2.71 0.08
C VAL A 47 -8.70 -1.74 -0.53
N ALA A 48 -7.47 -2.18 -0.80
CA ALA A 48 -6.46 -1.35 -1.46
C ALA A 48 -6.89 -0.95 -2.88
N LEU A 49 -7.48 -1.90 -3.63
CA LEU A 49 -8.01 -1.66 -4.98
C LEU A 49 -9.15 -0.65 -4.96
N ALA A 50 -10.14 -0.84 -4.08
CA ALA A 50 -11.27 0.07 -3.96
C ALA A 50 -10.80 1.48 -3.57
N ALA A 51 -9.85 1.59 -2.64
CA ALA A 51 -9.28 2.85 -2.24
C ALA A 51 -8.49 3.53 -3.38
N ALA A 52 -7.72 2.76 -4.16
CA ALA A 52 -7.00 3.27 -5.32
C ALA A 52 -7.93 3.80 -6.41
N LEU A 53 -9.03 3.10 -6.68
CA LEU A 53 -10.06 3.57 -7.60
C LEU A 53 -10.71 4.87 -7.11
N VAL A 54 -10.98 4.99 -5.81
CA VAL A 54 -11.52 6.22 -5.22
C VAL A 54 -10.52 7.37 -5.32
N GLY A 55 -9.25 7.11 -5.01
CA GLY A 55 -8.17 8.10 -5.14
C GLY A 55 -7.99 8.59 -6.57
N TRP A 56 -8.02 7.66 -7.53
CA TRP A 56 -7.92 7.95 -8.96
C TRP A 56 -9.15 8.69 -9.50
N ALA A 57 -10.36 8.28 -9.13
CA ALA A 57 -11.59 8.98 -9.52
C ALA A 57 -11.62 10.43 -9.00
N ALA A 58 -11.02 10.68 -7.83
CA ALA A 58 -10.94 12.01 -7.24
C ALA A 58 -9.96 12.95 -7.96
N THR A 59 -9.00 12.45 -8.74
CA THR A 59 -8.05 13.33 -9.48
C THR A 59 -8.62 13.83 -10.80
N GLY A 60 -9.65 13.19 -11.35
CA GLY A 60 -10.26 13.58 -12.63
C GLY A 60 -9.28 13.52 -13.82
N ALA A 61 -8.20 12.75 -13.70
CA ALA A 61 -7.11 12.69 -14.67
C ALA A 61 -7.53 11.98 -15.97
N ASP A 62 -6.98 12.46 -17.08
CA ASP A 62 -7.27 11.95 -18.43
C ASP A 62 -6.91 10.46 -18.56
N THR A 63 -7.84 9.70 -19.11
CA THR A 63 -7.88 8.24 -19.11
C THR A 63 -6.91 7.63 -20.13
N ASP A 64 -5.64 7.47 -19.76
CA ASP A 64 -4.81 6.44 -20.38
C ASP A 64 -4.91 5.12 -19.61
N TRP A 65 -5.17 4.03 -20.34
CA TRP A 65 -5.27 2.69 -19.78
C TRP A 65 -3.95 2.25 -19.12
N GLY A 66 -2.81 2.73 -19.61
CA GLY A 66 -1.49 2.45 -19.04
C GLY A 66 -1.33 3.01 -17.62
N THR A 67 -1.74 4.26 -17.40
CA THR A 67 -1.73 4.90 -16.08
C THR A 67 -2.70 4.21 -15.13
N LEU A 68 -3.88 3.82 -15.61
CA LEU A 68 -4.87 3.07 -14.81
C LEU A 68 -4.31 1.74 -14.32
N VAL A 69 -3.69 0.94 -15.19
CA VAL A 69 -3.08 -0.34 -14.80
C VAL A 69 -1.95 -0.13 -13.79
N THR A 70 -1.14 0.91 -13.98
CA THR A 70 -0.02 1.23 -13.10
C THR A 70 -0.50 1.64 -11.70
N VAL A 71 -1.53 2.49 -11.62
CA VAL A 71 -2.16 2.91 -10.37
C VAL A 71 -2.83 1.73 -9.66
N LEU A 72 -3.51 0.85 -10.40
CA LEU A 72 -4.16 -0.33 -9.82
C LEU A 72 -3.14 -1.34 -9.33
N PHE A 73 -2.04 -1.55 -10.05
CA PHE A 73 -0.99 -2.46 -9.64
C PHE A 73 -0.24 -1.93 -8.41
N LEU A 74 0.26 -0.69 -8.47
CA LEU A 74 1.01 -0.07 -7.36
C LEU A 74 0.11 0.17 -6.14
N GLY A 75 -1.11 0.63 -6.34
CA GLY A 75 -2.08 0.92 -5.28
C GLY A 75 -2.69 -0.32 -4.63
N VAL A 76 -2.39 -1.51 -5.12
CA VAL A 76 -2.80 -2.78 -4.50
C VAL A 76 -1.59 -3.48 -3.88
N VAL A 77 -0.49 -3.57 -4.62
CA VAL A 77 0.64 -4.44 -4.28
C VAL A 77 1.43 -3.86 -3.10
N ILE A 78 1.80 -2.58 -3.16
CA ILE A 78 2.62 -1.93 -2.12
C ILE A 78 1.82 -1.84 -0.80
N PRO A 79 0.56 -1.37 -0.79
CA PRO A 79 -0.20 -1.25 0.45
C PRO A 79 -0.54 -2.61 1.06
N ALA A 80 -0.77 -3.66 0.26
CA ALA A 80 -1.04 -5.00 0.78
C ALA A 80 0.16 -5.62 1.49
N GLN A 81 1.38 -5.42 0.96
CA GLN A 81 2.60 -5.87 1.63
C GLN A 81 2.87 -5.08 2.92
N ALA A 82 2.71 -3.75 2.87
CA ALA A 82 2.85 -2.89 4.04
C ALA A 82 1.80 -3.22 5.12
N ALA A 83 0.57 -3.52 4.71
CA ALA A 83 -0.52 -3.92 5.58
C ALA A 83 -0.24 -5.25 6.28
N LEU A 84 0.30 -6.23 5.56
CA LEU A 84 0.70 -7.51 6.14
C LEU A 84 1.83 -7.31 7.17
N ALA A 85 2.83 -6.50 6.84
CA ALA A 85 3.90 -6.13 7.77
C ALA A 85 3.34 -5.43 9.03
N ALA A 86 2.42 -4.48 8.85
CA ALA A 86 1.77 -3.76 9.94
C ALA A 86 0.92 -4.67 10.83
N ALA A 87 0.17 -5.59 10.23
CA ALA A 87 -0.66 -6.56 10.94
C ALA A 87 0.18 -7.50 11.81
N LEU A 88 1.37 -7.88 11.34
CA LEU A 88 2.32 -8.72 12.08
C LEU A 88 3.08 -7.97 13.18
N LEU A 89 3.31 -6.65 13.03
CA LEU A 89 3.99 -5.84 14.02
C LEU A 89 3.10 -5.34 15.15
N TRP A 90 1.86 -5.01 14.82
CA TRP A 90 0.95 -4.33 15.73
C TRP A 90 -0.34 -5.12 15.93
N ARG A 91 -1.35 -4.84 15.12
CA ARG A 91 -2.68 -5.45 15.21
C ARG A 91 -3.26 -5.64 13.80
N PRO A 92 -4.13 -6.65 13.59
CA PRO A 92 -4.76 -6.90 12.30
C PRO A 92 -5.49 -5.69 11.73
N ALA A 93 -6.15 -4.89 12.57
CA ALA A 93 -6.88 -3.68 12.17
C ALA A 93 -5.98 -2.61 11.51
N VAL A 94 -4.69 -2.54 11.89
CA VAL A 94 -3.74 -1.58 11.30
C VAL A 94 -3.45 -1.93 9.84
N GLY A 95 -3.42 -3.21 9.50
CA GLY A 95 -3.24 -3.66 8.11
C GLY A 95 -4.33 -3.11 7.19
N TRP A 96 -5.60 -3.19 7.61
CA TRP A 96 -6.72 -2.64 6.83
C TRP A 96 -6.61 -1.12 6.63
N ALA A 97 -6.19 -0.38 7.65
CA ALA A 97 -5.99 1.06 7.56
C ALA A 97 -4.83 1.41 6.60
N VAL A 98 -3.73 0.65 6.64
CA VAL A 98 -2.60 0.81 5.72
C VAL A 98 -3.02 0.54 4.28
N CYS A 99 -3.73 -0.56 4.01
CA CYS A 99 -4.28 -0.85 2.68
C CYS A 99 -5.16 0.29 2.14
N ALA A 100 -6.09 0.78 2.96
CA ALA A 100 -6.98 1.85 2.54
C ALA A 100 -6.24 3.16 2.29
N ALA A 101 -5.31 3.53 3.18
CA ALA A 101 -4.53 4.75 3.03
C ALA A 101 -3.57 4.69 1.83
N GLY A 102 -2.83 3.59 1.68
CA GLY A 102 -1.89 3.39 0.58
C GLY A 102 -2.56 3.28 -0.77
N GLY A 103 -3.67 2.54 -0.85
CA GLY A 103 -4.46 2.47 -2.07
C GLY A 103 -4.94 3.85 -2.49
N LEU A 104 -5.56 4.60 -1.58
CA LEU A 104 -6.03 5.96 -1.85
C LEU A 104 -4.89 6.90 -2.26
N ALA A 105 -3.74 6.82 -1.59
CA ALA A 105 -2.57 7.62 -1.91
C ALA A 105 -2.01 7.30 -3.31
N ALA A 106 -1.87 6.03 -3.66
CA ALA A 106 -1.42 5.61 -4.98
C ALA A 106 -2.39 6.03 -6.09
N GLY A 107 -3.70 5.91 -5.82
CA GLY A 107 -4.77 6.42 -6.68
C GLY A 107 -4.64 7.92 -6.93
N ALA A 108 -4.42 8.67 -5.85
CA ALA A 108 -4.36 10.13 -5.88
C ALA A 108 -3.06 10.69 -6.48
N LEU A 109 -2.00 9.88 -6.60
CA LEU A 109 -0.74 10.30 -7.23
C LEU A 109 -0.80 10.32 -8.74
N SER A 110 -1.74 9.57 -9.35
CA SER A 110 -1.97 9.47 -10.81
C SER A 110 -0.71 9.81 -11.62
N LEU A 111 0.27 8.92 -11.56
CA LEU A 111 1.53 9.00 -12.32
C LEU A 111 1.28 8.86 -13.83
#